data_AF-A0A7Z7BV86-F1
#
_entry.id   AF-A0A7Z7BV86-F1
#
_cell.length_a   1.000
_cell.length_b   1.000
_cell.length_c   1.000
_cell.angle_alpha   90.00
_cell.angle_beta   90.00
_cell.angle_gamma   90.00
#
_symmetry.space_group_name_H-M   'P 1'
#
loop_
_entity.id
_entity.type
_entity.pdbx_description
1 polymer ?
#
loop_
_entity_poly.entity_id
_entity_poly.type
_entity_poly.pdbx_seq_one_letter_code
_entity_poly.pdbx_strand_id
1 'polypeptide(L)'
;MPRTPDVTASTDSEPAASWQRALDGDADALERHLAEGSRLPGPRANLELAHRVADLAHATPPERRADALRVLRRWLSDDPGAAPDLPEAHREYLAAVAALSAGAILATGPDPDALALLDAATADPRWRVRELAATGLQRVLAADWDRGIAHAHAWLPAGPLPVRAAVAAVAEPSLLRDPRHAAEAASIIERAVDALLAVPPSGRRDPDVRVLRKALGYAVSVVAAADPDAGVALLERLATSTDGDARWIARENLTKARLAPLSDRLAVARGALSRP
;
A
#
# COMPACT_ATOMS: atom_id res chain seq x y z
N MET A 1 9.04 38.92 34.53
CA MET A 1 9.27 38.01 33.39
C MET A 1 7.93 37.40 33.00
N PRO A 2 7.39 37.69 31.81
CA PRO A 2 6.15 37.07 31.37
C PRO A 2 6.45 35.65 30.88
N ARG A 3 5.64 34.68 31.36
CA ARG A 3 5.66 33.30 30.88
C ARG A 3 5.17 33.29 29.43
N THR A 4 5.99 32.77 28.54
CA THR A 4 5.61 32.39 27.18
C THR A 4 4.49 31.35 27.24
N PRO A 5 3.39 31.51 26.49
CA PRO A 5 2.40 30.44 26.37
C PRO A 5 3.00 29.29 25.55
N ASP A 6 2.69 28.08 26.00
CA ASP A 6 3.12 26.81 25.43
C ASP A 6 2.48 26.61 24.04
N VAL A 7 3.27 26.72 22.98
CA VAL A 7 2.86 26.58 21.57
C VAL A 7 2.94 25.12 21.13
N THR A 8 2.34 24.21 21.89
CA THR A 8 2.32 22.79 21.53
C THR A 8 0.92 22.18 21.46
N ALA A 9 -0.12 22.90 21.91
CA ALA A 9 -1.51 22.40 21.93
C ALA A 9 -2.40 22.86 20.75
N SER A 10 -1.87 23.60 19.77
CA SER A 10 -2.68 24.36 18.79
C SER A 10 -2.79 23.75 17.39
N THR A 11 -1.87 22.87 16.97
CA THR A 11 -1.80 22.42 15.56
C THR A 11 -2.60 21.14 15.25
N ASP A 12 -2.93 20.33 16.26
CA ASP A 12 -3.69 19.08 16.05
C ASP A 12 -5.21 19.27 16.12
N SER A 13 -5.69 20.40 16.66
CA SER A 13 -7.12 20.70 16.74
C SER A 13 -7.75 21.11 15.41
N GLU A 14 -6.96 21.68 14.49
CA GLU A 14 -7.48 22.22 13.23
C GLU A 14 -7.88 21.13 12.21
N PRO A 15 -7.11 20.05 12.00
CA PRO A 15 -7.54 18.93 11.17
C PRO A 15 -8.73 18.18 11.77
N ALA A 16 -8.77 17.99 13.09
CA ALA A 16 -9.87 17.31 13.77
C ALA A 16 -11.20 18.08 13.65
N ALA A 17 -11.17 19.40 13.87
CA ALA A 17 -12.36 20.24 13.72
C ALA A 17 -12.83 20.31 12.25
N SER A 18 -11.90 20.38 11.30
CA SER A 18 -12.22 20.38 9.87
C SER A 18 -12.74 19.03 9.39
N TRP A 19 -12.26 17.91 9.97
CA TRP A 19 -12.83 16.59 9.76
C TRP A 19 -14.28 16.50 10.24
N GLN A 20 -14.59 16.97 11.45
CA GLN A 20 -15.98 16.97 11.94
C GLN A 20 -16.92 17.76 11.01
N ARG A 21 -16.50 18.96 10.55
CA ARG A 21 -17.27 19.72 9.54
C ARG A 21 -17.45 18.95 8.23
N ALA A 22 -16.41 18.24 7.77
CA ALA A 22 -16.50 17.40 6.57
C ALA A 22 -17.54 16.29 6.74
N LEU A 23 -17.61 15.68 7.92
CA LEU A 23 -18.66 14.70 8.24
C LEU A 23 -20.06 15.34 8.22
N ASP A 24 -20.19 16.61 8.62
CA ASP A 24 -21.44 17.38 8.55
C ASP A 24 -21.79 17.88 7.13
N GLY A 25 -20.94 17.59 6.13
CA GLY A 25 -21.17 17.92 4.73
C GLY A 25 -20.37 19.10 4.18
N ASP A 26 -19.56 19.76 5.02
CA ASP A 26 -18.68 20.88 4.63
C ASP A 26 -17.20 20.44 4.68
N ALA A 27 -16.72 19.89 3.57
CA ALA A 27 -15.35 19.38 3.44
C ALA A 27 -14.35 20.45 2.96
N ASP A 28 -14.80 21.62 2.50
CA ASP A 28 -13.99 22.58 1.74
C ASP A 28 -12.79 23.11 2.53
N ALA A 29 -12.96 23.32 3.84
CA ALA A 29 -11.88 23.76 4.71
C ALA A 29 -10.79 22.68 4.86
N LEU A 30 -11.20 21.42 4.99
CA LEU A 30 -10.27 20.30 5.11
C LEU A 30 -9.56 20.04 3.78
N GLU A 31 -10.30 20.06 2.67
CA GLU A 31 -9.75 19.86 1.33
C GLU A 31 -8.68 20.90 0.98
N ARG A 32 -8.91 22.18 1.29
CA ARG A 32 -7.91 23.24 1.12
C ARG A 32 -6.68 23.04 2.00
N HIS A 33 -6.87 22.71 3.28
CA HIS A 33 -5.77 22.44 4.20
C HIS A 33 -4.90 21.27 3.72
N LEU A 34 -5.52 20.18 3.24
CA LEU A 34 -4.80 19.04 2.69
C LEU A 34 -4.09 19.39 1.38
N ALA A 35 -4.69 20.20 0.51
CA ALA A 35 -4.06 20.66 -0.72
C ALA A 35 -2.80 21.48 -0.43
N GLU A 36 -2.91 22.49 0.44
CA GLU A 36 -1.80 23.36 0.86
C GLU A 36 -0.68 22.55 1.53
N GLY A 37 -1.04 21.58 2.37
CA GLY A 37 -0.11 20.71 3.09
C GLY A 37 0.44 19.52 2.28
N SER A 38 -0.06 19.27 1.07
CA SER A 38 0.22 18.04 0.30
C SER A 38 1.67 17.89 -0.18
N ARG A 39 2.40 19.01 -0.32
CA ARG A 39 3.71 19.12 -1.01
C ARG A 39 3.66 18.82 -2.52
N LEU A 40 2.47 18.73 -3.12
CA LEU A 40 2.30 18.52 -4.55
C LEU A 40 2.20 19.86 -5.31
N PRO A 41 2.65 19.93 -6.58
CA PRO A 41 3.12 18.85 -7.45
C PRO A 41 4.60 18.43 -7.25
N GLY A 42 5.20 18.69 -6.09
CA GLY A 42 6.54 18.23 -5.75
C GLY A 42 6.71 16.69 -5.77
N PRO A 43 7.97 16.21 -5.74
CA PRO A 43 8.30 14.80 -5.95
C PRO A 43 7.85 13.88 -4.82
N ARG A 44 7.50 14.42 -3.64
CA ARG A 44 7.11 13.65 -2.45
C ARG A 44 5.86 14.23 -1.84
N ALA A 45 4.80 13.43 -1.77
CA ALA A 45 3.59 13.77 -1.03
C ALA A 45 3.86 13.79 0.48
N ASN A 46 3.06 14.55 1.22
CA ASN A 46 3.13 14.60 2.67
C ASN A 46 2.45 13.38 3.31
N LEU A 47 3.21 12.32 3.56
CA LEU A 47 2.66 11.08 4.18
C LEU A 47 2.25 11.27 5.64
N GLU A 48 2.92 12.17 6.37
CA GLU A 48 2.57 12.46 7.76
C GLU A 48 1.15 13.02 7.86
N LEU A 49 0.82 14.00 7.01
CA LEU A 49 -0.52 14.58 6.95
C LEU A 49 -1.57 13.54 6.49
N ALA A 50 -1.22 12.66 5.54
CA ALA A 50 -2.12 11.59 5.11
C ALA A 50 -2.44 10.62 6.27
N HIS A 51 -1.43 10.25 7.07
CA HIS A 51 -1.62 9.42 8.24
C HIS A 51 -2.48 10.10 9.31
N ARG A 52 -2.33 11.41 9.55
CA ARG A 52 -3.19 12.15 10.49
C ARG A 52 -4.67 12.07 10.12
N VAL A 53 -5.02 12.21 8.84
CA VAL A 53 -6.42 12.06 8.39
C VAL A 53 -6.89 10.61 8.56
N ALA A 54 -6.04 9.65 8.23
CA ALA A 54 -6.38 8.24 8.41
C ALA A 54 -6.58 7.87 9.90
N ASP A 55 -5.89 8.54 10.83
CA ASP A 55 -6.09 8.40 12.27
C ASP A 55 -7.44 9.00 12.72
N LEU A 56 -7.84 10.14 12.14
CA LEU A 56 -9.19 10.71 12.35
C LEU A 56 -10.29 9.79 11.80
N ALA A 57 -10.08 9.20 10.62
CA ALA A 57 -10.99 8.23 10.04
C ALA A 57 -11.11 6.96 10.91
N HIS A 58 -9.98 6.45 11.41
CA HIS A 58 -9.95 5.34 12.37
C HIS A 58 -10.70 5.66 13.67
N ALA A 59 -10.52 6.86 14.21
CA ALA A 59 -11.17 7.32 15.43
C ALA A 59 -12.63 7.76 15.23
N THR A 60 -13.18 7.70 14.00
CA THR A 60 -14.55 8.12 13.73
C THR A 60 -15.54 7.14 14.39
N PRO A 61 -16.46 7.64 15.24
CA PRO A 61 -17.45 6.79 15.91
C PRO A 61 -18.32 5.99 14.93
N PRO A 62 -18.79 4.78 15.30
CA PRO A 62 -19.63 3.95 14.43
C PRO A 62 -20.84 4.68 13.84
N GLU A 63 -21.49 5.55 14.61
CA GLU A 63 -22.66 6.34 14.20
C GLU A 63 -22.35 7.42 13.15
N ARG A 64 -21.08 7.82 13.01
CA ARG A 64 -20.60 8.79 12.00
C ARG A 64 -19.85 8.12 10.85
N ARG A 65 -19.74 6.79 10.85
CA ARG A 65 -18.97 6.02 9.87
C ARG A 65 -19.44 6.25 8.44
N ALA A 66 -20.76 6.26 8.23
CA ALA A 66 -21.36 6.50 6.91
C ALA A 66 -20.98 7.88 6.35
N ASP A 67 -20.89 8.90 7.20
CA ASP A 67 -20.47 10.24 6.80
C ASP A 67 -19.00 10.26 6.37
N ALA A 68 -18.12 9.60 7.13
CA ALA A 68 -16.71 9.49 6.78
C ALA A 68 -16.55 8.80 5.42
N LEU A 69 -17.20 7.64 5.23
CA LEU A 69 -17.15 6.90 3.98
C LEU A 69 -17.71 7.69 2.80
N ARG A 70 -18.72 8.54 3.01
CA ARG A 70 -19.23 9.46 1.99
C ARG A 70 -18.17 10.49 1.57
N VAL A 71 -17.43 11.07 2.52
CA VAL A 71 -16.30 11.99 2.23
C VAL A 71 -15.20 11.25 1.46
N LEU A 72 -14.76 10.10 1.96
CA LEU A 72 -13.69 9.32 1.33
C LEU A 72 -14.07 8.86 -0.08
N ARG A 73 -15.32 8.44 -0.29
CA ARG A 73 -15.83 8.05 -1.62
C ARG A 73 -15.81 9.22 -2.61
N ARG A 74 -16.17 10.43 -2.16
CA ARG A 74 -16.07 11.65 -2.97
C ARG A 74 -14.62 11.91 -3.38
N TRP A 75 -13.68 11.84 -2.44
CA TRP A 75 -12.26 12.07 -2.72
C TRP A 75 -11.63 11.01 -3.63
N LEU A 76 -12.01 9.75 -3.47
CA LEU A 76 -11.50 8.67 -4.32
C LEU A 76 -12.06 8.74 -5.75
N SER A 77 -13.25 9.31 -5.95
CA SER A 77 -13.84 9.42 -7.28
C SER A 77 -12.97 10.21 -8.25
N ASP A 78 -12.98 9.81 -9.52
CA ASP A 78 -12.38 10.57 -10.63
C ASP A 78 -13.29 11.70 -11.14
N ASP A 79 -14.35 12.04 -10.39
CA ASP A 79 -15.27 13.12 -10.75
C ASP A 79 -14.55 14.48 -10.61
N PRO A 80 -14.40 15.27 -11.68
CA PRO A 80 -13.86 16.63 -11.58
C PRO A 80 -14.69 17.55 -10.67
N GLY A 81 -15.94 17.21 -10.37
CA GLY A 81 -16.79 17.87 -9.38
C GLY A 81 -16.43 17.53 -7.91
N ALA A 82 -15.57 16.56 -7.66
CA ALA A 82 -14.93 16.34 -6.37
C ALA A 82 -13.80 17.37 -6.19
N ALA A 83 -14.02 18.38 -5.33
CA ALA A 83 -13.10 19.50 -5.11
C ALA A 83 -12.69 20.22 -6.43
N PRO A 84 -13.65 20.82 -7.17
CA PRO A 84 -13.42 21.35 -8.52
C PRO A 84 -12.40 22.50 -8.55
N ASP A 85 -12.26 23.22 -7.44
CA ASP A 85 -11.35 24.36 -7.30
C ASP A 85 -9.90 23.94 -7.04
N LEU A 86 -9.64 22.66 -6.77
CA LEU A 86 -8.29 22.14 -6.51
C LEU A 86 -7.62 21.64 -7.79
N PRO A 87 -6.33 21.97 -8.03
CA PRO A 87 -5.54 21.36 -9.10
C PRO A 87 -5.49 19.82 -9.02
N GLU A 88 -5.32 19.16 -10.18
CA GLU A 88 -5.33 17.69 -10.31
C GLU A 88 -4.39 16.98 -9.32
N ALA A 89 -3.16 17.48 -9.16
CA ALA A 89 -2.20 16.89 -8.24
C ALA A 89 -2.70 16.90 -6.78
N HIS A 90 -3.45 17.92 -6.36
CA HIS A 90 -4.04 17.96 -5.03
C HIS A 90 -5.25 17.04 -4.90
N ARG A 91 -6.06 16.90 -5.95
CA ARG A 91 -7.13 15.89 -5.99
C ARG A 91 -6.58 14.47 -5.93
N GLU A 92 -5.47 14.18 -6.62
CA GLU A 92 -4.74 12.91 -6.48
C GLU A 92 -4.31 12.66 -5.03
N TYR A 93 -3.85 13.70 -4.32
CA TYR A 93 -3.51 13.56 -2.91
C TYR A 93 -4.73 13.22 -2.04
N LEU A 94 -5.86 13.90 -2.24
CA LEU A 94 -7.12 13.57 -1.55
C LEU A 94 -7.55 12.13 -1.79
N ALA A 95 -7.51 11.66 -3.05
CA ALA A 95 -7.83 10.28 -3.40
C ALA A 95 -6.90 9.28 -2.71
N ALA A 96 -5.61 9.59 -2.62
CA ALA A 96 -4.65 8.72 -1.95
C ALA A 96 -4.88 8.71 -0.42
N VAL A 97 -5.21 9.86 0.18
CA VAL A 97 -5.63 9.95 1.59
C VAL A 97 -6.90 9.12 1.83
N ALA A 98 -7.84 9.12 0.87
CA ALA A 98 -9.06 8.33 0.96
C ALA A 98 -8.78 6.82 1.00
N ALA A 99 -7.89 6.33 0.13
CA ALA A 99 -7.49 4.92 0.12
C ALA A 99 -6.86 4.49 1.46
N LEU A 100 -5.93 5.28 1.98
CA LEU A 100 -5.32 5.02 3.29
C LEU A 100 -6.36 5.03 4.43
N SER A 101 -7.27 6.01 4.41
CA SER A 101 -8.30 6.19 5.44
C SER A 101 -9.34 5.08 5.42
N ALA A 102 -9.68 4.54 4.24
CA ALA A 102 -10.53 3.37 4.12
C ALA A 102 -9.91 2.15 4.80
N GLY A 103 -8.62 1.90 4.61
CA GLY A 103 -7.89 0.85 5.34
C GLY A 103 -7.84 1.10 6.85
N ALA A 104 -7.70 2.36 7.28
CA ALA A 104 -7.70 2.73 8.69
C ALA A 104 -9.07 2.49 9.38
N ILE A 105 -10.17 2.73 8.66
CA ILE A 105 -11.52 2.37 9.09
C ILE A 105 -11.65 0.84 9.19
N LEU A 106 -11.24 0.10 8.17
CA LEU A 106 -11.35 -1.37 8.11
C LEU A 106 -10.51 -2.07 9.21
N ALA A 107 -9.44 -1.42 9.68
CA ALA A 107 -8.64 -1.87 10.81
C ALA A 107 -9.42 -1.89 12.14
N THR A 108 -10.51 -1.12 12.28
CA THR A 108 -11.36 -1.11 13.49
C THR A 108 -12.33 -2.27 13.56
N GLY A 109 -12.70 -2.85 12.41
CA GLY A 109 -13.84 -3.75 12.30
C GLY A 109 -14.21 -4.01 10.83
N PRO A 110 -14.89 -5.13 10.51
CA PRO A 110 -15.42 -5.37 9.17
C PRO A 110 -16.36 -4.25 8.75
N ASP A 111 -16.14 -3.69 7.57
CA ASP A 111 -16.93 -2.60 7.02
C ASP A 111 -16.97 -2.75 5.48
N PRO A 112 -18.09 -3.22 4.90
CA PRO A 112 -18.17 -3.51 3.46
C PRO A 112 -17.93 -2.29 2.57
N ASP A 113 -18.34 -1.10 3.01
CA ASP A 113 -18.16 0.14 2.25
C ASP A 113 -16.70 0.59 2.28
N ALA A 114 -16.03 0.48 3.43
CA ALA A 114 -14.59 0.74 3.55
C ALA A 114 -13.78 -0.24 2.70
N LEU A 115 -14.16 -1.53 2.71
CA LEU A 115 -13.54 -2.55 1.87
C LEU A 115 -13.71 -2.23 0.38
N ALA A 116 -14.91 -1.87 -0.06
CA ALA A 116 -15.16 -1.52 -1.46
C ALA A 116 -14.32 -0.32 -1.93
N LEU A 117 -14.11 0.69 -1.06
CA LEU A 117 -13.22 1.81 -1.35
C LEU A 117 -11.76 1.36 -1.46
N LEU A 118 -11.30 0.51 -0.54
CA LEU A 118 -9.93 0.00 -0.56
C LEU A 118 -9.67 -0.88 -1.80
N ASP A 119 -10.63 -1.74 -2.15
CA ASP A 119 -10.58 -2.60 -3.33
C ASP A 119 -10.48 -1.77 -4.61
N ALA A 120 -11.34 -0.75 -4.76
CA ALA A 120 -11.31 0.15 -5.91
C ALA A 120 -9.96 0.89 -6.02
N ALA A 121 -9.40 1.33 -4.89
CA ALA A 121 -8.13 2.04 -4.85
C ALA A 121 -6.93 1.18 -5.32
N THR A 122 -7.02 -0.15 -5.28
CA THR A 122 -5.93 -1.04 -5.74
C THR A 122 -5.69 -0.94 -7.24
N ALA A 123 -6.74 -0.70 -8.03
CA ALA A 123 -6.71 -0.61 -9.49
C ALA A 123 -6.81 0.84 -10.01
N ASP A 124 -6.70 1.82 -9.11
CA ASP A 124 -6.79 3.24 -9.46
C ASP A 124 -5.69 3.65 -10.47
N PRO A 125 -5.98 4.48 -11.50
CA PRO A 125 -4.97 4.91 -12.46
C PRO A 125 -3.83 5.73 -11.83
N ARG A 126 -4.09 6.41 -10.72
CA ARG A 126 -3.14 7.28 -10.02
C ARG A 126 -2.24 6.45 -9.11
N TRP A 127 -0.93 6.50 -9.35
CA TRP A 127 0.01 5.64 -8.66
C TRP A 127 0.05 5.88 -7.13
N ARG A 128 -0.12 7.12 -6.66
CA ARG A 128 -0.16 7.41 -5.22
C ARG A 128 -1.34 6.77 -4.51
N VAL A 129 -2.49 6.67 -5.19
CA VAL A 129 -3.68 6.00 -4.66
C VAL A 129 -3.38 4.52 -4.46
N ARG A 130 -2.75 3.87 -5.45
CA ARG A 130 -2.34 2.47 -5.33
C ARG A 130 -1.29 2.22 -4.25
N GLU A 131 -0.34 3.14 -4.02
CA GLU A 131 0.59 3.05 -2.88
C GLU A 131 -0.17 3.11 -1.56
N LEU A 132 -1.05 4.10 -1.40
CA LEU A 132 -1.78 4.29 -0.15
C LEU A 132 -2.89 3.27 0.08
N ALA A 133 -3.38 2.57 -0.96
CA ALA A 133 -4.21 1.38 -0.80
C ALA A 133 -3.42 0.24 -0.13
N ALA A 134 -2.18 -0.02 -0.56
CA ALA A 134 -1.33 -1.01 0.08
C ALA A 134 -0.99 -0.63 1.53
N THR A 135 -0.69 0.65 1.80
CA THR A 135 -0.48 1.17 3.17
C THR A 135 -1.76 1.10 4.01
N GLY A 136 -2.93 1.29 3.40
CA GLY A 136 -4.22 1.06 4.05
C GLY A 136 -4.37 -0.40 4.50
N LEU A 137 -4.03 -1.37 3.65
CA LEU A 137 -4.05 -2.78 4.03
C LEU A 137 -2.99 -3.12 5.09
N GLN A 138 -1.83 -2.46 5.10
CA GLN A 138 -0.84 -2.59 6.18
C GLN A 138 -1.42 -2.22 7.55
N ARG A 139 -2.29 -1.20 7.62
CA ARG A 139 -3.00 -0.86 8.88
C ARG A 139 -3.94 -1.97 9.33
N VAL A 140 -4.65 -2.61 8.38
CA VAL A 140 -5.50 -3.76 8.69
C VAL A 140 -4.66 -4.93 9.19
N LEU A 141 -3.58 -5.28 8.48
CA LEU A 141 -2.66 -6.36 8.88
C LEU A 141 -2.04 -6.12 10.28
N ALA A 142 -1.71 -4.87 10.60
CA ALA A 142 -1.17 -4.50 11.91
C ALA A 142 -2.19 -4.66 13.05
N ALA A 143 -3.46 -4.37 12.78
CA ALA A 143 -4.54 -4.45 13.78
C ALA A 143 -5.10 -5.88 13.92
N ASP A 144 -5.28 -6.58 12.80
CA ASP A 144 -5.85 -7.91 12.69
C ASP A 144 -5.25 -8.60 11.46
N TRP A 145 -4.20 -9.39 11.70
CA TRP A 145 -3.46 -10.08 10.65
C TRP A 145 -4.34 -11.03 9.84
N ASP A 146 -5.16 -11.84 10.50
CA ASP A 146 -5.97 -12.87 9.85
C ASP A 146 -7.00 -12.23 8.90
N ARG A 147 -7.56 -11.08 9.28
CA ARG A 147 -8.41 -10.28 8.38
C ARG A 147 -7.62 -9.67 7.23
N GLY A 148 -6.49 -9.02 7.53
CA GLY A 148 -5.67 -8.37 6.51
C GLY A 148 -5.17 -9.36 5.45
N ILE A 149 -4.71 -10.54 5.87
CA ILE A 149 -4.20 -11.57 4.95
C ILE A 149 -5.33 -12.18 4.11
N ALA A 150 -6.55 -12.30 4.65
CA ALA A 150 -7.72 -12.73 3.88
C ALA A 150 -8.03 -11.74 2.73
N HIS A 151 -7.91 -10.43 2.96
CA HIS A 151 -8.05 -9.43 1.90
C HIS A 151 -6.91 -9.51 0.86
N ALA A 152 -5.66 -9.68 1.31
CA ALA A 152 -4.54 -9.89 0.40
C ALA A 152 -4.74 -11.10 -0.51
N HIS A 153 -5.29 -12.20 0.01
CA HIS A 153 -5.66 -13.38 -0.77
C HIS A 153 -6.78 -13.08 -1.78
N ALA A 154 -7.81 -12.33 -1.39
CA ALA A 154 -8.92 -11.96 -2.25
C ALA A 154 -8.49 -11.09 -3.45
N TRP A 155 -7.39 -10.35 -3.34
CA TRP A 155 -6.83 -9.56 -4.43
C TRP A 155 -6.02 -10.36 -5.45
N LEU A 156 -5.53 -11.55 -5.10
CA LEU A 156 -4.73 -12.38 -6.01
C LEU A 156 -5.45 -12.72 -7.34
N PRO A 157 -6.74 -13.12 -7.37
CA PRO A 157 -7.44 -13.39 -8.63
C PRO A 157 -7.93 -12.13 -9.36
N ALA A 158 -7.82 -10.94 -8.78
CA ALA A 158 -8.51 -9.74 -9.28
C ALA A 158 -7.73 -8.97 -10.38
N GLY A 159 -6.48 -9.35 -10.66
CA GLY A 159 -5.68 -8.79 -11.75
C GLY A 159 -4.35 -8.17 -11.29
N PRO A 160 -3.52 -7.66 -12.23
CA PRO A 160 -2.15 -7.27 -11.91
C PRO A 160 -2.01 -6.17 -10.86
N LEU A 161 -2.89 -5.15 -10.87
CA LEU A 161 -2.84 -4.04 -9.92
C LEU A 161 -3.29 -4.46 -8.50
N PRO A 162 -4.42 -5.18 -8.31
CA PRO A 162 -4.75 -5.78 -7.01
C PRO A 162 -3.66 -6.73 -6.47
N VAL A 163 -3.10 -7.61 -7.30
CA VAL A 163 -1.99 -8.48 -6.90
C VAL A 163 -0.79 -7.64 -6.45
N ARG A 164 -0.48 -6.55 -7.17
CA ARG A 164 0.59 -5.64 -6.77
C ARG A 164 0.32 -4.98 -5.42
N ALA A 165 -0.93 -4.60 -5.14
CA ALA A 165 -1.31 -4.04 -3.85
C ALA A 165 -1.12 -5.06 -2.72
N ALA A 166 -1.51 -6.32 -2.93
CA ALA A 166 -1.28 -7.41 -1.97
C ALA A 166 0.22 -7.61 -1.70
N VAL A 167 1.04 -7.67 -2.77
CA VAL A 167 2.50 -7.77 -2.69
C VAL A 167 3.11 -6.64 -1.86
N ALA A 168 2.71 -5.39 -2.14
CA ALA A 168 3.23 -4.23 -1.43
C ALA A 168 2.77 -4.19 0.05
N ALA A 169 1.54 -4.63 0.33
CA ALA A 169 1.00 -4.64 1.69
C ALA A 169 1.73 -5.64 2.60
N VAL A 170 1.95 -6.88 2.13
CA VAL A 170 2.62 -7.91 2.94
C VAL A 170 4.13 -7.75 3.01
N ALA A 171 4.75 -7.02 2.07
CA ALA A 171 6.19 -6.75 2.04
C ALA A 171 6.60 -5.59 2.98
N GLU A 172 6.03 -5.55 4.19
CA GLU A 172 6.33 -4.55 5.22
C GLU A 172 7.15 -5.19 6.36
N PRO A 173 8.45 -4.89 6.49
CA PRO A 173 9.33 -5.57 7.44
C PRO A 173 8.87 -5.54 8.90
N SER A 174 8.18 -4.47 9.32
CA SER A 174 7.69 -4.37 10.70
C SER A 174 6.60 -5.38 11.04
N LEU A 175 5.85 -5.86 10.04
CA LEU A 175 4.79 -6.86 10.19
C LEU A 175 5.29 -8.31 10.15
N LEU A 176 6.53 -8.55 9.70
CA LEU A 176 7.04 -9.90 9.46
C LEU A 176 7.95 -10.43 10.59
N ARG A 177 7.79 -9.89 11.80
CA ARG A 177 8.54 -10.34 12.99
C ARG A 177 7.99 -11.65 13.57
N ASP A 178 6.70 -11.90 13.39
CA ASP A 178 6.07 -13.18 13.72
C ASP A 178 6.36 -14.18 12.58
N PRO A 179 6.93 -15.36 12.89
CA PRO A 179 7.21 -16.40 11.89
C PRO A 179 5.97 -16.84 11.09
N ARG A 180 4.79 -16.86 11.71
CA ARG A 180 3.53 -17.18 11.01
C ARG A 180 3.23 -16.13 9.96
N HIS A 181 3.35 -14.86 10.32
CA HIS A 181 3.12 -13.73 9.41
C HIS A 181 4.11 -13.74 8.25
N ALA A 182 5.39 -14.03 8.55
CA ALA A 182 6.43 -14.17 7.54
C ALA A 182 6.11 -15.29 6.53
N ALA A 183 5.69 -16.46 7.00
CA ALA A 183 5.34 -17.60 6.16
C ALA A 183 4.10 -17.33 5.28
N GLU A 184 3.06 -16.71 5.84
CA GLU A 184 1.85 -16.36 5.08
C GLU A 184 2.11 -15.25 4.05
N ALA A 185 2.92 -14.25 4.39
CA ALA A 185 3.40 -13.25 3.45
C ALA A 185 4.22 -13.87 2.32
N ALA A 186 5.12 -14.81 2.64
CA ALA A 186 5.88 -15.55 1.63
C ALA A 186 4.94 -16.31 0.67
N SER A 187 3.87 -16.93 1.18
CA SER A 187 2.86 -17.59 0.34
C SER A 187 2.14 -16.62 -0.60
N ILE A 188 1.79 -15.41 -0.14
CA ILE A 188 1.21 -14.36 -1.01
C ILE A 188 2.20 -13.99 -2.12
N ILE A 189 3.46 -13.76 -1.79
CA ILE A 189 4.49 -13.38 -2.78
C ILE A 189 4.74 -14.49 -3.79
N GLU A 190 4.78 -15.75 -3.35
CA GLU A 190 4.89 -16.91 -4.24
C GLU A 190 3.72 -16.98 -5.23
N ARG A 191 2.47 -16.86 -4.75
CA ARG A 191 1.29 -16.87 -5.61
C ARG A 191 1.26 -15.68 -6.57
N ALA A 192 1.75 -14.52 -6.14
CA ALA A 192 1.87 -13.33 -6.99
C ALA A 192 2.93 -13.51 -8.10
N VAL A 193 4.03 -14.19 -7.79
CA VAL A 193 5.02 -14.62 -8.79
C VAL A 193 4.36 -15.56 -9.81
N ASP A 194 3.63 -16.56 -9.35
CA ASP A 194 2.96 -17.51 -10.24
C ASP A 194 1.91 -16.82 -11.11
N ALA A 195 1.14 -15.89 -10.54
CA ALA A 195 0.18 -15.07 -11.28
C ALA A 195 0.85 -14.23 -12.38
N LEU A 196 2.01 -13.62 -12.10
CA LEU A 196 2.79 -12.90 -13.11
C LEU A 196 3.27 -13.84 -14.23
N LEU A 197 3.85 -14.99 -13.88
CA LEU A 197 4.44 -15.91 -14.84
C LEU A 197 3.40 -16.63 -15.69
N ALA A 198 2.18 -16.79 -15.18
CA ALA A 198 1.03 -17.30 -15.93
C ALA A 198 0.56 -16.36 -17.04
N VAL A 199 0.90 -15.06 -17.00
CA VAL A 199 0.58 -14.12 -18.08
C VAL A 199 1.38 -14.51 -19.34
N PRO A 200 0.72 -14.73 -20.50
CA PRO A 200 1.42 -15.07 -21.75
C PRO A 200 2.44 -13.99 -22.13
N PRO A 201 3.56 -14.34 -22.79
CA PRO A 201 4.62 -13.39 -23.13
C PRO A 201 4.15 -12.12 -23.87
N SER A 202 3.10 -12.23 -24.71
CA SER A 202 2.49 -11.10 -25.41
C SER A 202 1.82 -10.10 -24.47
N GLY A 203 1.23 -10.57 -23.35
CA GLY A 203 0.55 -9.75 -22.35
C GLY A 203 1.50 -9.08 -21.35
N ARG A 204 2.75 -9.54 -21.22
CA ARG A 204 3.70 -9.01 -20.21
C ARG A 204 4.22 -7.60 -20.49
N ARG A 205 3.95 -7.06 -21.68
CA ARG A 205 4.26 -5.66 -22.02
C ARG A 205 3.21 -4.68 -21.49
N ASP A 206 2.07 -5.19 -21.04
CA ASP A 206 1.03 -4.39 -20.42
C ASP A 206 1.59 -3.57 -19.23
N PRO A 207 1.25 -2.27 -19.12
CA PRO A 207 1.75 -1.40 -18.05
C PRO A 207 1.49 -1.94 -16.64
N ASP A 208 0.33 -2.54 -16.40
CA ASP A 208 -0.09 -3.00 -15.07
C ASP A 208 0.66 -4.26 -14.67
N VAL A 209 0.88 -5.17 -15.63
CA VAL A 209 1.73 -6.35 -15.45
C VAL A 209 3.17 -5.93 -15.15
N ARG A 210 3.68 -4.88 -15.79
CA ARG A 210 5.01 -4.32 -15.49
C ARG A 210 5.09 -3.71 -14.10
N VAL A 211 4.02 -3.08 -13.62
CA VAL A 211 3.93 -2.56 -12.25
C VAL A 211 4.00 -3.69 -11.24
N LEU A 212 3.27 -4.79 -11.45
CA LEU A 212 3.37 -6.00 -10.62
C LEU A 212 4.80 -6.57 -10.62
N ARG A 213 5.38 -6.76 -11.81
CA ARG A 213 6.75 -7.26 -11.95
C ARG A 213 7.75 -6.42 -11.14
N LYS A 214 7.66 -5.09 -11.19
CA LYS A 214 8.53 -4.19 -10.41
C LYS A 214 8.35 -4.36 -8.90
N ALA A 215 7.11 -4.50 -8.43
CA ALA A 215 6.84 -4.75 -7.01
C ALA A 215 7.49 -6.07 -6.55
N LEU A 216 7.39 -7.14 -7.35
CA LEU A 216 8.05 -8.42 -7.09
C LEU A 216 9.58 -8.33 -7.12
N GLY A 217 10.15 -7.45 -7.96
CA GLY A 217 11.59 -7.12 -7.99
C GLY A 217 12.14 -6.51 -6.69
N TYR A 218 11.28 -6.16 -5.73
CA TYR A 218 11.66 -5.71 -4.40
C TYR A 218 11.16 -6.64 -3.28
N ALA A 219 9.91 -7.10 -3.38
CA ALA A 219 9.21 -7.77 -2.30
C ALA A 219 9.78 -9.15 -1.94
N VAL A 220 10.30 -9.91 -2.91
CA VAL A 220 10.86 -11.26 -2.65
C VAL A 220 12.00 -11.20 -1.63
N SER A 221 12.85 -10.16 -1.70
CA SER A 221 13.94 -9.97 -0.74
C SER A 221 13.44 -9.63 0.67
N VAL A 222 12.27 -9.02 0.81
CA VAL A 222 11.68 -8.68 2.10
C VAL A 222 11.21 -9.95 2.79
N VAL A 223 10.42 -10.77 2.09
CA VAL A 223 9.95 -12.05 2.66
C VAL A 223 11.10 -13.04 2.83
N ALA A 224 12.13 -13.05 1.97
CA ALA A 224 13.31 -13.91 2.17
C ALA A 224 14.14 -13.52 3.39
N ALA A 225 14.15 -12.25 3.79
CA ALA A 225 14.81 -11.84 5.03
C ALA A 225 14.01 -12.26 6.29
N ALA A 226 12.68 -12.40 6.18
CA ALA A 226 11.80 -12.74 7.29
C ALA A 226 11.53 -14.26 7.41
N ASP A 227 11.36 -14.95 6.28
CA ASP A 227 11.28 -16.40 6.12
C ASP A 227 12.37 -16.86 5.13
N PRO A 228 13.58 -17.15 5.64
CA PRO A 228 14.69 -17.58 4.80
C PRO A 228 14.46 -18.89 4.06
N ASP A 229 13.68 -19.81 4.61
CA ASP A 229 13.47 -21.13 4.00
C ASP A 229 12.60 -21.01 2.76
N ALA A 230 11.44 -20.36 2.87
CA ALA A 230 10.58 -20.09 1.72
C ALA A 230 11.25 -19.15 0.72
N GLY A 231 11.87 -18.06 1.20
CA GLY A 231 12.41 -17.03 0.32
C GLY A 231 13.67 -17.43 -0.44
N VAL A 232 14.57 -18.22 0.17
CA VAL A 232 15.74 -18.76 -0.56
C VAL A 232 15.28 -19.72 -1.64
N ALA A 233 14.36 -20.64 -1.32
CA ALA A 233 13.81 -21.58 -2.30
C ALA A 233 13.14 -20.85 -3.49
N LEU A 234 12.37 -19.79 -3.21
CA LEU A 234 11.76 -18.96 -4.25
C LEU A 234 12.81 -18.25 -5.11
N LEU A 235 13.85 -17.66 -4.51
CA LEU A 235 14.92 -16.98 -5.25
C LEU A 235 15.71 -17.94 -6.13
N GLU A 236 16.01 -19.16 -5.66
CA GLU A 236 16.64 -20.20 -6.45
C GLU A 236 15.77 -20.59 -7.65
N ARG A 237 14.49 -20.90 -7.41
CA ARG A 237 13.53 -21.24 -8.47
C ARG A 237 13.46 -20.17 -9.56
N LEU A 238 13.38 -18.90 -9.15
CA LEU A 238 13.34 -17.77 -10.06
C LEU A 238 14.65 -17.61 -10.85
N ALA A 239 15.79 -17.77 -10.19
CA ALA A 239 17.10 -17.64 -10.81
C ALA A 239 17.42 -18.75 -11.83
N THR A 240 16.98 -19.97 -11.57
CA THR A 240 17.20 -21.13 -12.45
C THR A 240 16.15 -21.28 -13.56
N SER A 241 15.09 -20.45 -13.55
CA SER A 241 14.05 -20.47 -14.57
C SER A 241 14.59 -20.09 -15.95
N THR A 242 13.98 -20.63 -17.00
CA THR A 242 14.20 -20.18 -18.39
C THR A 242 13.42 -18.90 -18.72
N ASP A 243 12.51 -18.48 -17.84
CA ASP A 243 11.70 -17.30 -18.01
C ASP A 243 12.50 -16.02 -17.71
N GLY A 244 12.50 -15.07 -18.66
CA GLY A 244 13.25 -13.82 -18.54
C GLY A 244 12.77 -12.91 -17.40
N ASP A 245 11.47 -12.91 -17.09
CA ASP A 245 10.91 -12.10 -16.01
C ASP A 245 11.22 -12.72 -14.64
N ALA A 246 11.18 -14.05 -14.53
CA ALA A 246 11.59 -14.77 -13.33
C ALA A 246 13.07 -14.47 -12.98
N ARG A 247 13.97 -14.63 -13.96
CA ARG A 247 15.40 -14.32 -13.78
C ARG A 247 15.64 -12.85 -13.43
N TRP A 248 14.86 -11.93 -14.00
CA TRP A 248 14.94 -10.52 -13.66
C TRP A 248 14.51 -10.25 -12.22
N ILE A 249 13.39 -10.83 -11.77
CA ILE A 249 12.93 -10.70 -10.37
C ILE A 249 14.01 -11.20 -9.41
N ALA A 250 14.60 -12.37 -9.67
CA ALA A 250 15.69 -12.88 -8.85
C ALA A 250 16.87 -11.91 -8.80
N ARG A 251 17.30 -11.40 -9.97
CA ARG A 251 18.44 -10.48 -10.07
C ARG A 251 18.23 -9.21 -9.24
N GLU A 252 17.06 -8.58 -9.37
CA GLU A 252 16.75 -7.35 -8.63
C GLU A 252 16.78 -7.57 -7.11
N ASN A 253 16.25 -8.70 -6.64
CA ASN A 253 16.18 -9.02 -5.23
C ASN A 253 17.51 -9.44 -4.62
N LEU A 254 18.35 -10.18 -5.36
CA LEU A 254 19.66 -10.65 -4.86
C LEU A 254 20.67 -9.52 -4.58
N THR A 255 20.40 -8.30 -5.07
CA THR A 255 21.21 -7.10 -4.79
C THR A 255 20.89 -6.44 -3.45
N LYS A 256 19.78 -6.81 -2.78
CA LYS A 256 19.33 -6.09 -1.59
C LYS A 256 20.19 -6.45 -0.37
N ALA A 257 20.71 -5.43 0.30
CA ALA A 257 21.61 -5.57 1.45
C ALA A 257 21.05 -6.44 2.58
N ARG A 258 19.72 -6.45 2.74
CA ARG A 258 19.02 -7.31 3.72
C ARG A 258 19.29 -8.81 3.56
N LEU A 259 19.72 -9.26 2.38
CA LEU A 259 20.05 -10.67 2.11
C LEU A 259 21.51 -11.02 2.40
N ALA A 260 22.34 -10.07 2.86
CA ALA A 260 23.73 -10.33 3.21
C ALA A 260 23.90 -11.49 4.21
N PRO A 261 23.06 -11.64 5.27
CA PRO A 261 23.14 -12.78 6.19
C PRO A 261 22.87 -14.15 5.54
N LEU A 262 22.24 -14.18 4.36
CA LEU A 262 21.86 -15.40 3.64
C LEU A 262 22.83 -15.73 2.49
N SER A 263 24.01 -15.09 2.45
CA SER A 263 24.93 -15.16 1.32
C SER A 263 25.28 -16.59 0.89
N ASP A 264 25.60 -17.46 1.84
CA ASP A 264 25.98 -18.86 1.57
C ASP A 264 24.80 -19.66 1.03
N ARG A 265 23.61 -19.43 1.59
CA ARG A 265 22.35 -20.07 1.15
C ARG A 265 21.92 -19.62 -0.24
N LEU A 266 22.38 -18.45 -0.72
CA LEU A 266 22.03 -17.89 -2.02
C LEU A 266 23.05 -18.20 -3.12
N ALA A 267 24.05 -19.05 -2.85
CA ALA A 267 25.11 -19.38 -3.80
C ALA A 267 24.57 -19.97 -5.11
N VAL A 268 23.58 -20.86 -5.04
CA VAL A 268 22.95 -21.49 -6.22
C VAL A 268 22.25 -20.44 -7.07
N ALA A 269 21.38 -19.62 -6.45
CA ALA A 269 20.64 -18.57 -7.14
C ALA A 269 21.60 -17.57 -7.84
N ARG A 270 22.66 -17.14 -7.15
CA ARG A 270 23.68 -16.24 -7.72
C ARG A 270 24.44 -16.89 -8.87
N GLY A 271 24.88 -18.14 -8.70
CA GLY A 271 25.59 -18.89 -9.73
C GLY A 271 24.76 -19.08 -11.02
N ALA A 272 23.46 -19.31 -10.89
CA ALA A 272 22.55 -19.45 -12.03
C ALA A 272 22.38 -18.17 -12.87
N LEU A 273 22.58 -16.99 -12.27
CA LEU A 273 22.48 -15.69 -12.94
C LEU A 273 23.82 -15.15 -13.46
N SER A 274 24.95 -15.68 -12.96
CA SER A 274 26.30 -15.34 -13.45
C SER A 274 26.71 -16.09 -14.71
N ARG A 275 26.02 -17.19 -15.04
CA ARG A 275 26.24 -17.93 -16.30
C ARG A 275 25.60 -17.14 -17.46
N PRO A 276 26.34 -16.91 -18.56
CA PRO A 276 25.87 -16.15 -19.72
C PRO A 276 24.63 -16.79 -20.36
#